data_AF-A0A8C8SGH6-F1
#
_entry.id   AF-A0A8C8SGH6-F1
#
_cell.length_a   1.000
_cell.length_b   1.000
_cell.length_c   1.000
_cell.angle_alpha   90.00
_cell.angle_beta   90.00
_cell.angle_gamma   90.00
#
_symmetry.space_group_name_H-M   'P 1'
#
loop_
_entity.id
_entity.type
_entity.pdbx_description
1 polymer ?
#
loop_
_entity_poly.entity_id
_entity_poly.type
_entity_poly.pdbx_seq_one_letter_code
_entity_poly.pdbx_strand_id
1 'polypeptide(L)'
;GSGAAGRGRGLALPGPAAELTCSARLTVHPSIQPLFTRKLEDLLVMEGRTARFDCKISGTPPPTVTWTRFGSENVRVQREQGLHSLVIVHVSHEDEGQYGLSAFNQHGQAQCSAELYVEEPLGPGDSQ
;
A
#
# COMPACT_ATOMS: atom_id res chain seq x y z
N GLY A 1 29.88 -88.20 -12.62
CA GLY A 1 29.64 -87.36 -11.42
C GLY A 1 28.64 -86.27 -11.80
N SER A 2 27.85 -85.67 -10.90
CA SER A 2 28.18 -85.24 -9.52
C SER A 2 29.41 -84.32 -9.50
N GLY A 3 29.39 -83.06 -9.05
CA GLY A 3 28.31 -82.15 -8.60
C GLY A 3 28.70 -80.70 -8.95
N ALA A 4 28.23 -79.62 -8.33
CA ALA A 4 27.22 -79.39 -7.27
C ALA A 4 26.73 -77.91 -7.36
N ALA A 5 25.88 -77.44 -6.43
CA ALA A 5 25.35 -76.06 -6.45
C ALA A 5 26.24 -75.04 -5.70
N GLY A 6 26.34 -73.80 -6.22
CA GLY A 6 26.99 -72.66 -5.57
C GLY A 6 26.15 -71.39 -5.67
N ARG A 7 25.25 -71.15 -4.71
CA ARG A 7 24.40 -69.94 -4.66
C ARG A 7 25.14 -68.78 -3.97
N GLY A 8 25.70 -67.85 -4.75
CA GLY A 8 26.15 -66.54 -4.27
C GLY A 8 24.97 -65.56 -4.21
N ARG A 9 24.70 -64.97 -3.03
CA ARG A 9 23.54 -64.09 -2.80
C ARG A 9 23.77 -62.69 -3.41
N GLY A 10 23.00 -62.32 -4.43
CA GLY A 10 22.86 -60.93 -4.85
C GLY A 10 21.97 -60.15 -3.87
N LEU A 11 22.57 -59.36 -3.00
CA LEU A 11 21.89 -58.41 -2.11
C LEU A 11 22.67 -57.08 -2.06
N ALA A 12 22.51 -56.27 -3.11
CA ALA A 12 22.75 -54.84 -3.03
C ALA A 12 21.38 -54.16 -3.06
N LEU A 13 20.97 -53.59 -1.93
CA LEU A 13 19.76 -52.79 -1.84
C LEU A 13 19.91 -51.55 -2.73
N PRO A 14 18.87 -51.13 -3.48
CA PRO A 14 18.85 -49.77 -3.99
C PRO A 14 18.71 -48.84 -2.78
N GLY A 15 19.84 -48.29 -2.32
CA GLY A 15 19.79 -47.14 -1.43
C GLY A 15 19.00 -46.04 -2.12
N PRO A 16 18.13 -45.29 -1.41
CA PRO A 16 17.41 -44.20 -2.03
C PRO A 16 18.46 -43.22 -2.54
N ALA A 17 18.53 -43.05 -3.86
CA ALA A 17 19.19 -41.90 -4.44
C ALA A 17 18.48 -40.70 -3.83
N ALA A 18 19.20 -39.93 -3.00
CA ALA A 18 18.61 -38.83 -2.29
C ALA A 18 18.19 -37.78 -3.32
N GLU A 19 16.92 -37.82 -3.71
CA GLU A 19 16.31 -36.75 -4.46
C GLU A 19 16.49 -35.49 -3.61
N LEU A 20 17.33 -34.58 -4.09
CA LEU A 20 17.44 -33.23 -3.55
C LEU A 20 16.20 -32.45 -3.99
N THR A 21 15.03 -32.94 -3.56
CA THR A 21 13.77 -32.25 -3.74
C THR A 21 13.83 -30.99 -2.90
N CYS A 22 14.22 -29.89 -3.54
CA CYS A 22 14.00 -28.56 -3.05
C CYS A 22 12.49 -28.36 -2.90
N SER A 23 11.94 -28.81 -1.77
CA SER A 23 10.54 -28.59 -1.40
C SER A 23 10.36 -27.15 -0.92
N ALA A 24 10.64 -26.21 -1.83
CA ALA A 24 10.24 -24.82 -1.69
C ALA A 24 8.71 -24.79 -1.66
N ARG A 25 8.15 -24.81 -0.45
CA ARG A 25 6.72 -24.71 -0.21
C ARG A 25 6.31 -23.29 -0.55
N LEU A 26 6.03 -23.05 -1.83
CA LEU A 26 5.53 -21.77 -2.33
C LEU A 26 4.12 -21.56 -1.79
N THR A 27 4.01 -21.04 -0.57
CA THR A 27 2.78 -20.39 -0.14
C THR A 27 2.53 -19.25 -1.10
N VAL A 28 1.47 -19.37 -1.91
CA VAL A 28 0.99 -18.30 -2.77
C VAL A 28 0.34 -17.25 -1.86
N HIS A 29 1.18 -16.47 -1.19
CA HIS A 29 0.76 -15.25 -0.54
C HIS A 29 0.18 -14.35 -1.64
N PRO A 30 -1.07 -13.86 -1.51
CA PRO A 30 -1.66 -13.02 -2.53
C PRO A 30 -0.83 -11.74 -2.65
N SER A 31 -0.07 -11.64 -3.74
CA SER A 31 0.78 -10.51 -4.08
C SER A 31 -0.08 -9.38 -4.63
N ILE A 32 -0.69 -8.61 -3.73
CA ILE A 32 -1.63 -7.55 -4.07
C ILE A 32 -0.84 -6.29 -4.45
N GLN A 33 -0.90 -5.91 -5.72
CA GLN A 33 -0.44 -4.61 -6.20
C GLN A 33 -1.14 -3.47 -5.44
N PRO A 34 -0.50 -2.30 -5.24
CA PRO A 34 -1.11 -1.20 -4.50
C PRO A 34 -2.38 -0.75 -5.22
N LEU A 35 -3.49 -0.69 -4.48
CA LEU A 35 -4.78 -0.29 -5.00
C LEU A 35 -5.47 0.63 -3.99
N PHE A 36 -5.91 1.80 -4.47
CA PHE A 36 -6.76 2.70 -3.71
C PHE A 36 -8.16 2.11 -3.59
N THR A 37 -8.41 1.45 -2.46
CA THR A 37 -9.76 1.03 -2.02
C THR A 37 -10.63 2.24 -1.69
N ARG A 38 -10.02 3.31 -1.17
CA ARG A 38 -10.59 4.66 -1.12
C ARG A 38 -9.57 5.63 -1.66
N LYS A 39 -9.93 6.37 -2.70
CA LYS A 39 -9.14 7.46 -3.27
C LYS A 39 -9.33 8.72 -2.40
N LEU A 40 -8.50 9.74 -2.63
CA LEU A 40 -8.86 11.08 -2.20
C LEU A 40 -10.16 11.52 -2.91
N GLU A 41 -10.96 12.29 -2.20
CA GLU A 41 -12.16 12.97 -2.68
C GLU A 41 -11.93 14.48 -2.55
N ASP A 42 -12.50 15.29 -3.44
CA ASP A 42 -12.43 16.74 -3.35
C ASP A 42 -13.09 17.26 -2.06
N LEU A 43 -12.55 18.35 -1.53
CA LEU A 43 -13.01 18.93 -0.27
C LEU A 43 -13.19 20.43 -0.40
N LEU A 44 -14.38 20.91 -0.05
CA LEU A 44 -14.68 22.33 0.15
C LEU A 44 -14.62 22.64 1.65
N VAL A 45 -13.72 23.53 2.05
CA VAL A 45 -13.44 23.83 3.46
C VAL A 45 -13.33 25.35 3.64
N MET A 46 -14.04 25.92 4.60
CA MET A 46 -13.92 27.36 4.88
C MET A 46 -12.54 27.70 5.45
N GLU A 47 -12.04 28.89 5.17
CA GLU A 47 -10.78 29.39 5.74
C GLU A 47 -10.79 29.30 7.28
N GLY A 48 -9.64 28.95 7.86
CA GLY A 48 -9.46 28.74 9.29
C GLY A 48 -10.09 27.44 9.83
N ARG A 49 -10.78 26.63 9.01
CA ARG A 49 -11.29 25.31 9.42
C ARG A 49 -10.20 24.23 9.30
N THR A 50 -10.61 22.97 9.46
CA THR A 50 -9.72 21.80 9.35
C THR A 50 -10.18 20.93 8.19
N ALA A 51 -9.34 20.78 7.16
CA ALA A 51 -9.57 19.80 6.11
C ALA A 51 -9.11 18.42 6.56
N ARG A 52 -9.84 17.36 6.17
CA ARG A 52 -9.41 15.99 6.38
C ARG A 52 -9.67 15.17 5.13
N PHE A 53 -8.61 14.88 4.36
CA PHE A 53 -8.67 13.83 3.37
C PHE A 53 -8.43 12.49 4.04
N ASP A 54 -9.12 11.45 3.59
CA ASP A 54 -8.77 10.08 3.92
C ASP A 54 -8.74 9.22 2.66
N CYS A 55 -7.82 8.27 2.64
CA CYS A 55 -7.62 7.36 1.54
C CYS A 55 -7.15 6.00 2.10
N LYS A 56 -7.56 4.93 1.44
CA LYS A 56 -7.28 3.56 1.89
C LYS A 56 -6.60 2.81 0.77
N ILE A 57 -5.38 2.34 1.06
CA ILE A 57 -4.51 1.66 0.12
C ILE A 57 -4.36 0.22 0.58
N SER A 58 -4.87 -0.69 -0.24
CA SER A 58 -4.60 -2.12 -0.08
C SER A 58 -3.36 -2.50 -0.88
N GLY A 59 -2.51 -3.36 -0.34
CA GLY A 59 -1.31 -3.85 -1.01
C GLY A 59 -0.56 -4.84 -0.14
N THR A 60 0.09 -5.84 -0.75
CA THR A 60 0.87 -6.86 -0.06
C THR A 60 2.09 -7.23 -0.91
N PRO A 61 3.33 -6.95 -0.48
CA PRO A 61 3.71 -6.32 0.81
C PRO A 61 3.21 -4.87 0.97
N PRO A 62 3.23 -4.29 2.18
CA PRO A 62 2.66 -2.96 2.44
C PRO A 62 3.35 -1.89 1.59
N PRO A 63 2.62 -1.14 0.74
CA PRO A 63 3.23 -0.19 -0.18
C PRO A 63 3.82 1.02 0.54
N THR A 64 4.87 1.60 -0.04
CA THR A 64 5.40 2.90 0.38
C THR A 64 4.50 3.99 -0.20
N VAL A 65 4.12 4.95 0.64
CA VAL A 65 3.17 6.00 0.26
C VAL A 65 3.83 7.37 0.39
N THR A 66 3.85 8.09 -0.72
CA THR A 66 4.47 9.40 -0.87
C THR A 66 3.41 10.40 -1.30
N TRP A 67 3.28 11.49 -0.58
CA TRP A 67 2.38 12.59 -0.96
C TRP A 67 3.13 13.59 -1.85
N THR A 68 2.49 14.06 -2.91
CA THR A 68 3.10 14.85 -3.99
C THR A 68 2.85 16.35 -3.86
N ARG A 69 1.86 16.75 -3.04
CA ARG A 69 1.59 18.16 -2.67
C ARG A 69 1.41 18.26 -1.17
N PHE A 70 2.27 19.06 -0.55
CA PHE A 70 2.33 19.34 0.88
C PHE A 70 2.60 20.84 1.00
N GLY A 71 1.51 21.64 1.01
CA GLY A 71 1.57 23.09 0.80
C GLY A 71 1.99 23.91 2.02
N SER A 72 1.94 23.33 3.22
CA SER A 72 2.08 24.10 4.47
C SER A 72 2.62 23.30 5.65
N GLU A 73 3.13 24.03 6.64
CA GLU A 73 3.65 23.50 7.90
C GLU A 73 2.54 22.88 8.79
N ASN A 74 1.26 23.15 8.47
CA ASN A 74 0.09 22.77 9.25
C ASN A 74 -0.50 21.38 8.91
N VAL A 75 0.13 20.64 7.98
CA VAL A 75 -0.39 19.36 7.48
C VAL A 75 0.12 18.17 8.31
N ARG A 76 -0.79 17.29 8.75
CA ARG A 76 -0.51 16.09 9.53
C ARG A 76 -0.94 14.82 8.79
N VAL A 77 0.02 13.93 8.46
CA VAL A 77 -0.29 12.57 7.99
C VAL A 77 -0.47 11.63 9.17
N GLN A 78 -1.54 10.85 9.13
CA GLN A 78 -1.71 9.65 9.95
C GLN A 78 -1.71 8.43 9.02
N ARG A 79 -1.02 7.36 9.42
CA ARG A 79 -0.92 6.10 8.67
C ARG A 79 -1.17 4.93 9.61
N GLU A 80 -2.23 4.18 9.38
CA GLU A 80 -2.63 3.05 10.21
C GLU A 80 -3.13 1.89 9.34
N GLN A 81 -2.39 0.76 9.32
CA GLN A 81 -2.80 -0.48 8.64
C GLN A 81 -3.29 -0.35 7.17
N GLY A 82 -2.76 0.62 6.42
CA GLY A 82 -3.17 0.90 5.04
C GLY A 82 -4.29 1.94 4.89
N LEU A 83 -4.86 2.44 5.99
CA LEU A 83 -5.55 3.73 6.02
C LEU A 83 -4.52 4.85 6.12
N HIS A 84 -4.73 5.89 5.32
CA HIS A 84 -3.93 7.10 5.29
C HIS A 84 -4.89 8.29 5.45
N SER A 85 -4.68 9.13 6.45
CA SER A 85 -5.46 10.37 6.65
C SER A 85 -4.54 11.57 6.61
N LEU A 86 -4.92 12.58 5.83
CA LEU A 86 -4.26 13.88 5.76
C LEU A 86 -5.13 14.89 6.49
N VAL A 87 -4.62 15.52 7.53
CA VAL A 87 -5.36 16.53 8.32
C VAL A 87 -4.63 17.86 8.21
N ILE A 88 -5.28 18.87 7.67
CA ILE A 88 -4.77 20.23 7.51
C ILE A 88 -5.51 21.10 8.52
N VAL A 89 -4.80 21.73 9.46
CA VAL A 89 -5.41 22.54 10.53
C VAL A 89 -5.19 24.02 10.24
N HIS A 90 -6.23 24.87 10.38
CA HIS A 90 -6.21 26.26 9.92
C HIS A 90 -5.93 26.37 8.41
N VAL A 91 -6.82 25.76 7.62
CA VAL A 91 -6.78 25.82 6.16
C VAL A 91 -6.80 27.29 5.70
N SER A 92 -5.78 27.73 4.97
CA SER A 92 -5.72 29.06 4.34
C SER A 92 -5.89 28.98 2.83
N HIS A 93 -6.07 30.11 2.14
CA HIS A 93 -6.08 30.15 0.67
C HIS A 93 -4.75 29.64 0.05
N GLU A 94 -3.64 29.65 0.79
CA GLU A 94 -2.35 29.08 0.36
C GLU A 94 -2.35 27.54 0.39
N ASP A 95 -3.20 26.92 1.21
CA ASP A 95 -3.40 25.48 1.26
C ASP A 95 -4.23 24.95 0.07
N GLU A 96 -4.94 25.82 -0.64
CA GLU A 96 -5.85 25.45 -1.72
C GLU A 96 -5.14 24.64 -2.83
N GLY A 97 -5.87 23.69 -3.41
CA GLY A 97 -5.53 23.01 -4.66
C GLY A 97 -5.15 21.54 -4.52
N GLN A 98 -4.40 21.04 -5.51
CA GLN A 98 -4.38 19.60 -5.80
C GLN A 98 -3.49 18.75 -4.89
N TYR A 99 -4.09 18.05 -3.93
CA TYR A 99 -3.43 17.04 -3.11
C TYR A 99 -3.31 15.72 -3.87
N GLY A 100 -2.07 15.31 -4.17
CA GLY A 100 -1.77 14.03 -4.79
C GLY A 100 -1.09 13.06 -3.81
N LEU A 101 -1.35 11.76 -3.95
CA LEU A 101 -0.49 10.72 -3.37
C LEU A 101 -0.25 9.53 -4.28
N SER A 102 0.94 8.99 -4.16
CA SER A 102 1.46 7.84 -4.90
C SER A 102 1.79 6.71 -3.94
N ALA A 103 1.33 5.50 -4.27
CA ALA A 103 1.57 4.27 -3.53
C ALA A 103 2.39 3.31 -4.40
N PHE A 104 3.60 2.95 -3.97
CA PHE A 104 4.51 2.07 -4.70
C PHE A 104 4.76 0.75 -3.97
N ASN A 105 4.85 -0.35 -4.72
CA ASN A 105 5.17 -1.69 -4.23
C ASN A 105 5.99 -2.46 -5.28
N GLN A 106 6.62 -3.56 -4.86
CA GLN A 106 7.31 -4.48 -5.78
C GLN A 106 6.40 -5.09 -6.87
N HIS A 107 5.08 -5.09 -6.65
CA HIS A 107 4.08 -5.64 -7.58
C HIS A 107 3.37 -4.59 -8.44
N GLY A 108 3.68 -3.30 -8.29
CA GLY A 108 3.05 -2.23 -9.06
C GLY A 108 3.03 -0.88 -8.36
N GLN A 109 2.40 0.09 -9.00
CA GLN A 109 2.23 1.45 -8.49
C GLN A 109 0.78 1.89 -8.71
N ALA A 110 0.26 2.68 -7.78
CA ALA A 110 -0.99 3.41 -7.97
C ALA A 110 -0.79 4.87 -7.55
N GLN A 111 -1.64 5.76 -8.05
CA GLN A 111 -1.66 7.17 -7.69
C GLN A 111 -3.12 7.65 -7.65
N CYS A 112 -3.42 8.64 -6.81
CA CYS A 112 -4.64 9.43 -6.93
C CYS A 112 -4.40 10.89 -6.51
N SER A 113 -5.38 11.73 -6.83
CA SER A 113 -5.36 13.16 -6.59
C SER A 113 -6.77 13.64 -6.25
N ALA A 114 -6.87 14.68 -5.44
CA ALA A 114 -8.09 15.45 -5.19
C ALA A 114 -7.74 16.94 -5.11
N GLU A 115 -8.75 17.79 -5.26
CA GLU A 115 -8.63 19.23 -5.13
C GLU A 115 -9.13 19.66 -3.74
N LEU A 116 -8.37 20.49 -3.02
CA LEU A 116 -8.90 21.27 -1.91
C LEU A 116 -9.41 22.60 -2.47
N TYR A 117 -10.62 22.99 -2.10
CA TYR A 117 -11.21 24.30 -2.36
C TYR A 117 -11.38 25.04 -1.04
N VAL A 118 -10.99 26.31 -0.99
CA VAL A 118 -11.05 27.11 0.23
C VAL A 118 -12.05 28.23 0.07
N GLU A 119 -13.18 28.16 0.78
CA GLU A 119 -14.12 29.27 0.82
C GLU A 119 -13.68 30.29 1.87
N GLU A 120 -13.38 31.51 1.44
CA GLU A 120 -13.27 32.64 2.37
C GLU A 120 -14.61 32.75 3.13
N PRO A 121 -14.59 32.77 4.48
CA PRO A 121 -15.82 32.93 5.24
C PRO A 121 -16.49 34.23 4.81
N LEU A 122 -17.77 34.17 4.46
CA LEU A 122 -18.58 35.35 4.17
C LEU A 122 -18.52 36.30 5.38
N GLY A 123 -17.60 37.26 5.31
CA GLY A 123 -17.48 38.32 6.29
C GLY A 123 -18.78 39.11 6.32
N PRO A 124 -19.11 39.79 7.44
CA PRO A 124 -20.31 40.59 7.54
C PRO A 124 -20.19 41.90 6.74
N GLY A 125 -20.18 41.79 5.40
CA GLY A 125 -20.90 42.72 4.54
C GLY A 125 -22.35 42.23 4.43
N ASP A 126 -23.37 43.08 4.40
CA ASP A 126 -23.36 44.52 4.14
C ASP A 126 -24.23 45.20 5.21
N SER A 127 -23.69 46.19 5.92
CA SER A 127 -24.42 46.95 6.95
C SER A 127 -24.16 48.44 6.80
N GLN A 128 -24.64 48.96 5.66
CA GLN A 128 -25.14 50.32 5.41
C GLN A 128 -24.22 51.52 5.71
#